data_AF-A0A0F4T2V0-F1
#
_entry.id   AF-A0A0F4T2V0-F1
#
_cell.length_a   1.000
_cell.length_b   1.000
_cell.length_c   1.000
_cell.angle_alpha   90.00
_cell.angle_beta   90.00
_cell.angle_gamma   90.00
#
_symmetry.space_group_name_H-M   'P 1'
#
loop_
_entity.id
_entity.type
_entity.pdbx_description
1 polymer ?
#
loop_
_entity_poly.entity_id
_entity_poly.type
_entity_poly.pdbx_seq_one_letter_code
_entity_poly.pdbx_strand_id
1 'polypeptide(L)'
;MDLKELNAYAIAGKVDELNLISMEGGIYLLEARMHGAAYPLSDARGQMFHLRSVEHAREVLHAFPSLPFNLVHVSVHDEMCGLGASSEGSLKVPIAWQH
;
A
#
# COMPACT_ATOMS: atom_id res chain seq x y z
N MET A 1 -9.10 6.28 -4.28
CA MET A 1 -8.98 7.35 -3.26
C MET A 1 -7.80 8.22 -3.67
N ASP A 2 -7.87 9.54 -3.55
CA ASP A 2 -6.73 10.42 -3.85
C ASP A 2 -5.90 10.79 -2.60
N LEU A 3 -4.73 11.40 -2.80
CA LEU A 3 -3.78 11.73 -1.73
C LEU A 3 -4.35 12.68 -0.67
N LYS A 4 -5.20 13.63 -1.08
CA LYS A 4 -5.86 14.59 -0.18
C LYS A 4 -6.89 13.89 0.71
N GLU A 5 -7.69 13.00 0.13
CA GLU A 5 -8.62 12.16 0.88
C GLU A 5 -7.88 11.29 1.89
N LEU A 6 -6.79 10.64 1.45
CA LEU A 6 -5.97 9.82 2.33
C LEU A 6 -5.46 10.62 3.54
N ASN A 7 -4.95 11.83 3.33
CA ASN A 7 -4.44 12.66 4.42
C ASN A 7 -5.55 13.06 5.40
N ALA A 8 -6.73 13.40 4.89
CA ALA A 8 -7.88 13.71 5.74
C ALA A 8 -8.30 12.50 6.59
N TYR A 9 -8.30 11.30 6.02
CA TYR A 9 -8.61 10.07 6.77
C TYR A 9 -7.52 9.69 7.77
N ALA A 10 -6.25 9.89 7.42
CA ALA A 10 -5.11 9.68 8.30
C ALA A 10 -5.17 10.59 9.53
N ILE A 11 -5.39 11.89 9.33
CA ILE A 11 -5.55 12.87 10.41
C ILE A 11 -6.77 12.54 11.29
N ALA A 12 -7.85 12.04 10.68
CA ALA A 12 -9.05 11.62 11.40
C ALA A 12 -8.91 10.27 12.13
N GLY A 13 -7.74 9.60 12.05
CA GLY A 13 -7.50 8.30 12.69
C GLY A 13 -8.30 7.14 12.09
N LYS A 14 -8.73 7.26 10.83
CA LYS A 14 -9.53 6.25 10.13
C LYS A 14 -8.71 5.25 9.31
N VAL A 15 -7.41 5.55 9.13
CA VAL A 15 -6.47 4.67 8.44
C VAL A 15 -5.84 3.73 9.46
N ASP A 16 -6.12 2.44 9.33
CA ASP A 16 -5.54 1.40 10.18
C ASP A 16 -4.05 1.21 9.87
N GLU A 17 -3.72 1.21 8.57
CA GLU A 17 -2.36 1.03 8.06
C GLU A 17 -2.24 1.43 6.59
N LEU A 18 -1.00 1.61 6.16
CA LEU A 18 -0.61 1.84 4.77
C LEU A 18 0.20 0.64 4.25
N ASN A 19 -0.11 0.21 3.05
CA ASN A 19 0.61 -0.83 2.32
C ASN A 19 1.23 -0.23 1.07
N LEU A 20 2.54 -0.41 0.92
CA LEU A 20 3.27 -0.18 -0.32
C LEU A 20 3.38 -1.52 -1.05
N ILE A 21 2.57 -1.70 -2.08
CA ILE A 21 2.51 -2.94 -2.85
C ILE A 21 3.60 -2.91 -3.90
N SER A 22 4.58 -3.81 -3.78
CA SER A 22 5.64 -4.00 -4.77
C SER A 22 5.11 -4.81 -5.94
N MET A 23 5.12 -4.24 -7.14
CA MET A 23 4.81 -4.92 -8.39
C MET A 23 6.08 -5.32 -9.14
N GLU A 24 5.91 -6.25 -10.08
CA GLU A 24 6.93 -6.54 -11.08
C GLU A 24 7.31 -5.25 -11.85
N GLY A 25 8.59 -5.15 -12.24
CA GLY A 25 9.10 -3.97 -12.93
C GLY A 25 9.50 -2.80 -12.02
N GLY A 26 9.54 -2.99 -10.70
CA GLY A 26 10.02 -1.96 -9.75
C GLY A 26 9.03 -0.81 -9.55
N ILE A 27 7.76 -1.06 -9.79
CA ILE A 27 6.66 -0.12 -9.58
C ILE A 27 6.02 -0.43 -8.24
N TYR A 28 5.66 0.62 -7.50
CA TYR A 28 4.98 0.49 -6.22
C TYR A 28 3.62 1.17 -6.28
N LEU A 29 2.60 0.55 -5.70
CA LEU A 29 1.31 1.20 -5.46
C LEU A 29 1.12 1.45 -3.98
N LEU A 30 0.53 2.59 -3.64
CA LEU A 30 0.10 2.86 -2.28
C LEU A 30 -1.36 2.46 -2.10
N GLU A 31 -1.63 1.74 -1.01
CA GLU A 31 -2.97 1.32 -0.58
C GLU A 31 -3.15 1.68 0.88
N ALA A 32 -4.33 2.18 1.25
CA ALA A 32 -4.72 2.28 2.65
C ALA A 32 -5.65 1.14 3.05
N ARG A 33 -5.50 0.66 4.28
CA ARG A 33 -6.50 -0.18 4.94
C ARG A 33 -7.34 0.67 5.86
N MET A 34 -8.66 0.57 5.68
CA MET A 34 -9.64 1.21 6.56
C MET A 34 -10.77 0.21 6.81
N HIS A 35 -11.04 -0.12 8.08
CA HIS A 35 -12.09 -1.06 8.49
C HIS A 35 -11.98 -2.42 7.78
N GLY A 36 -10.75 -2.90 7.57
CA GLY A 36 -10.48 -4.18 6.90
C GLY A 36 -10.61 -4.16 5.36
N ALA A 37 -11.09 -3.07 4.77
CA ALA A 37 -11.15 -2.89 3.32
C ALA A 37 -9.90 -2.19 2.78
N ALA A 38 -9.53 -2.55 1.55
CA ALA A 38 -8.40 -1.99 0.81
C ALA A 38 -8.85 -0.84 -0.09
N TYR A 39 -8.15 0.29 0.00
CA TYR A 39 -8.41 1.50 -0.77
C TYR A 39 -7.14 1.89 -1.52
N PRO A 40 -6.97 1.45 -2.79
CA PRO A 40 -5.83 1.85 -3.59
C PRO A 40 -5.85 3.35 -3.87
N LEU A 41 -4.66 3.94 -3.87
CA LEU A 41 -4.48 5.35 -4.16
C LEU A 41 -4.48 5.60 -5.67
N SER A 42 -5.12 6.69 -6.06
CA SER A 42 -5.24 7.16 -7.43
C SER A 42 -4.71 8.58 -7.56
N ASP A 43 -4.19 8.92 -8.74
CA ASP A 43 -3.83 10.30 -9.09
C ASP A 43 -5.09 11.17 -9.32
N ALA A 44 -4.87 12.46 -9.57
CA ALA A 44 -5.94 13.42 -9.84
C ALA A 44 -6.77 13.09 -11.11
N ARG A 45 -6.30 12.17 -11.96
CA ARG A 45 -6.97 11.71 -13.18
C ARG A 45 -7.69 10.37 -12.96
N GLY A 46 -7.67 9.83 -11.74
CA GLY A 46 -8.26 8.53 -11.40
C GLY A 46 -7.42 7.33 -11.81
N GLN A 47 -6.18 7.53 -12.25
CA GLN A 47 -5.25 6.44 -12.57
C GLN A 47 -4.56 5.94 -11.30
N MET A 48 -4.03 4.73 -11.30
CA MET A 48 -3.27 4.21 -10.16
C MET A 48 -2.09 5.12 -9.83
N PHE A 49 -1.91 5.42 -8.53
CA PHE A 49 -0.82 6.28 -8.08
C PHE A 49 0.49 5.49 -8.02
N HIS A 50 1.34 5.64 -9.04
CA HIS A 50 2.59 4.91 -9.17
C HIS A 50 3.73 5.60 -8.41
N LEU A 51 4.41 4.82 -7.58
CA LEU A 51 5.62 5.20 -6.86
C LEU A 51 6.82 4.42 -7.42
N ARG A 52 8.00 5.06 -7.40
CA ARG A 52 9.23 4.52 -7.99
C ARG A 52 10.18 3.84 -6.98
N SER A 53 9.94 4.03 -5.69
CA SER A 53 10.74 3.46 -4.60
C SER A 53 10.05 3.63 -3.25
N VAL A 54 10.55 2.93 -2.23
CA VAL A 54 10.15 3.11 -0.82
C VAL A 54 10.47 4.54 -0.35
N GLU A 55 11.62 5.09 -0.75
CA GLU A 55 12.01 6.46 -0.40
C GLU A 55 11.05 7.49 -1.00
N HIS A 56 10.63 7.31 -2.26
CA HIS A 56 9.63 8.19 -2.86
C HIS A 56 8.29 8.11 -2.13
N ALA A 57 7.89 6.92 -1.66
CA ALA A 57 6.69 6.77 -0.84
C ALA A 57 6.80 7.57 0.47
N ARG A 58 7.97 7.55 1.12
CA ARG A 58 8.24 8.33 2.34
C ARG A 58 8.15 9.83 2.10
N GLU A 59 8.76 10.32 1.01
CA GLU A 59 8.68 11.74 0.63
C GLU A 59 7.22 12.19 0.44
N VAL A 60 6.42 11.38 -0.26
CA VAL A 60 4.98 11.65 -0.47
C VAL A 60 4.21 11.65 0.85
N LEU A 61 4.58 10.77 1.77
CA LEU A 61 3.93 10.60 3.08
C LEU A 61 4.53 11.47 4.18
N HIS A 62 5.55 12.29 3.91
CA HIS A 62 6.27 13.06 4.94
C HIS A 62 5.35 13.98 5.76
N ALA A 63 4.32 14.54 5.13
CA ALA A 63 3.34 15.41 5.80
C ALA A 63 2.22 14.66 6.57
N PHE A 64 2.22 13.33 6.54
CA PHE A 64 1.19 12.50 7.18
C PHE A 64 1.55 12.21 8.66
N PRO A 65 0.56 11.94 9.52
CA PRO A 65 0.82 11.39 10.83
C PRO A 65 1.50 10.02 10.71
N SER A 66 2.25 9.63 11.75
CA SER A 66 2.86 8.31 11.79
C SER A 66 1.80 7.22 11.77
N LEU A 67 1.86 6.34 10.77
CA LEU A 67 0.95 5.21 10.58
C LEU A 67 1.76 3.91 10.46
N PRO A 68 1.17 2.75 10.78
CA PRO A 68 1.76 1.48 10.41
C PRO A 68 1.96 1.46 8.88
N PHE A 69 3.20 1.23 8.45
CA PHE A 69 3.55 1.24 7.03
C PHE A 69 4.27 -0.05 6.67
N ASN A 70 3.74 -0.76 5.69
CA ASN A 70 4.20 -2.09 5.33
C ASN A 70 4.57 -2.16 3.85
N LEU A 71 5.67 -2.83 3.53
CA LEU A 71 5.99 -3.26 2.18
C LEU A 71 5.34 -4.62 1.93
N VAL A 72 4.52 -4.72 0.89
CA VAL A 72 3.81 -5.95 0.54
C VAL A 72 4.32 -6.46 -0.81
N HIS A 73 4.87 -7.68 -0.82
CA HIS A 73 5.23 -8.39 -2.04
C HIS A 73 4.12 -9.35 -2.41
N VAL A 74 3.51 -9.15 -3.58
CA VAL A 74 2.51 -10.09 -4.12
C VAL A 74 3.26 -11.18 -4.87
N SER A 75 3.18 -12.41 -4.38
CA SER A 75 3.66 -13.61 -5.06
C SER A 75 2.60 -14.02 -6.08
N VAL A 76 2.97 -14.07 -7.36
CA VAL A 76 2.10 -14.54 -8.46
C VAL A 76 2.23 -16.05 -8.71
N HIS A 77 2.66 -16.82 -7.71
CA HIS A 77 2.76 -18.27 -7.87
C HIS A 77 1.37 -18.91 -7.75
N ASP A 78 0.67 -19.03 -8.88
CA ASP A 78 -0.36 -20.07 -9.07
C ASP A 78 -0.25 -20.67 -10.47
N GLU A 79 0.81 -21.45 -10.70
CA GLU A 79 0.76 -22.50 -11.72
C GLU A 79 1.38 -23.77 -11.14
N MET A 80 0.53 -24.80 -10.97
CA MET A 80 0.82 -26.20 -10.61
C MET A 80 0.74 -26.63 -9.13
N CYS A 81 -0.38 -26.42 -8.46
CA CYS A 81 -0.84 -27.39 -7.44
C CYS A 81 -2.36 -27.38 -7.32
N GLY A 82 -3.02 -28.30 -8.01
CA GLY A 82 -4.43 -28.59 -7.75
C GLY A 82 -4.57 -29.23 -6.38
N LEU A 83 -4.80 -28.44 -5.34
CA LEU A 83 -5.45 -28.80 -4.06
C LEU A 83 -5.45 -27.57 -3.12
N GLY A 84 -6.65 -27.02 -2.88
CA GLY A 84 -6.94 -26.19 -1.70
C GLY A 84 -6.53 -24.73 -1.78
N ALA A 85 -7.45 -23.87 -2.20
CA ALA A 85 -7.33 -22.42 -2.05
C ALA A 85 -7.12 -22.04 -0.57
N SER A 86 -5.92 -21.59 -0.24
CA SER A 86 -5.61 -20.88 1.01
C SER A 86 -4.75 -19.68 0.66
N SER A 87 -5.14 -18.52 1.19
CA SER A 87 -4.59 -17.20 0.91
C SER A 87 -3.13 -17.05 1.40
N GLU A 88 -2.16 -17.67 0.74
CA GLU A 88 -0.75 -17.71 1.21
C GLU A 88 0.22 -16.87 0.37
N GLY A 89 -0.26 -16.06 -0.58
CA GLY A 89 0.62 -15.45 -1.60
C GLY A 89 1.25 -14.09 -1.32
N SER A 90 1.15 -13.46 -0.15
CA SER A 90 1.73 -12.11 0.03
C SER A 90 2.57 -11.93 1.29
N LEU A 91 3.85 -11.60 1.08
CA LEU A 91 4.79 -11.28 2.15
C LEU A 91 4.61 -9.82 2.55
N LYS A 92 4.24 -9.58 3.80
CA LYS A 92 4.06 -8.24 4.39
C LYS A 92 5.18 -7.97 5.39
N VAL A 93 5.96 -6.93 5.13
CA VAL A 93 7.11 -6.54 5.95
C VAL A 93 6.87 -5.13 6.50
N PRO A 94 6.83 -4.93 7.84
CA PRO A 94 6.74 -3.59 8.40
C PRO A 94 8.01 -2.80 8.09
N ILE A 95 7.85 -1.57 7.63
CA ILE A 95 8.95 -0.64 7.38
C ILE A 95 8.79 0.58 8.28
N ALA A 96 9.92 1.08 8.78
CA ALA A 96 9.90 2.24 9.66
C ALA A 96 9.27 3.45 8.96
N TRP A 97 8.35 4.10 9.66
CA TRP A 97 7.91 5.45 9.34
C TRP A 97 9.08 6.41 9.57
N GLN A 98 9.35 7.27 8.60
CA GLN A 98 10.43 8.26 8.69
C GLN A 98 9.85 9.61 8.29
N HIS A 99 10.04 10.60 9.15
CA HIS A 99 9.91 12.02 8.81
C HIS A 99 11.27 12.53 8.38
#